data_AF-A0A7Y6EV15-F1
#
_entry.id   AF-A0A7Y6EV15-F1
#
_cell.length_a   1.000
_cell.length_b   1.000
_cell.length_c   1.000
_cell.angle_alpha   90.00
_cell.angle_beta   90.00
_cell.angle_gamma   90.00
#
_symmetry.space_group_name_H-M   'P 1'
#
loop_
_entity.id
_entity.type
_entity.pdbx_description
1 polymer ?
#
loop_
_entity_poly.entity_id
_entity_poly.type
_entity_poly.pdbx_seq_one_letter_code
_entity_poly.pdbx_strand_id
1 'polypeptide(L)'
;MAQNNQNGKMSREEAGRKGGEATSKNHDQEFYQEIGSKGGEATAKNHDKDFYQEIGSKGGEATSKSHDREFYQEIGREGGSARGNNDGNDDQDGKMSREEAGRKGGQARSRNRNN
;
A
#
# COMPACT_ATOMS: atom_id res chain seq x y z
N MET A 1 32.18 -36.27 24.94
CA MET A 1 30.78 -35.95 24.56
C MET A 1 30.62 -34.43 24.65
N ALA A 2 30.41 -33.75 23.52
CA ALA A 2 30.26 -32.29 23.50
C ALA A 2 28.84 -31.92 23.95
N GLN A 3 28.72 -31.16 25.03
CA GLN A 3 27.44 -30.69 25.55
C GLN A 3 26.84 -29.65 24.59
N ASN A 4 25.67 -30.00 24.05
CA ASN A 4 24.94 -29.26 23.04
C ASN A 4 24.33 -27.99 23.66
N ASN A 5 25.05 -26.88 23.55
CA ASN A 5 24.76 -25.61 24.24
C ASN A 5 23.73 -24.75 23.46
N GLN A 6 22.60 -25.35 23.07
CA GLN A 6 21.56 -24.67 22.27
C GLN A 6 20.35 -24.19 23.07
N ASN A 7 20.28 -24.46 24.38
CA ASN A 7 19.08 -24.22 25.21
C ASN A 7 18.90 -22.79 25.77
N GLY A 8 19.67 -21.80 25.30
CA GLY A 8 19.59 -20.42 25.81
C GLY A 8 19.53 -19.33 24.74
N LYS A 9 19.53 -19.69 23.45
CA LYS A 9 19.51 -18.72 22.35
C LYS A 9 18.08 -18.49 21.89
N MET A 10 17.58 -17.28 22.15
CA MET A 10 16.32 -16.79 21.63
C MET A 10 16.29 -16.89 20.09
N SER A 11 15.17 -17.32 19.51
CA SER A 11 15.02 -17.35 18.05
C SER A 11 15.02 -15.94 17.46
N ARG A 12 15.33 -15.80 16.17
CA ARG A 12 15.26 -14.50 15.46
C ARG A 12 13.86 -13.91 15.50
N GLU A 13 12.84 -14.74 15.30
CA GLU A 13 11.44 -14.31 15.37
C GLU A 13 11.09 -13.83 16.78
N GLU A 14 11.55 -14.55 17.81
CA GLU A 14 11.27 -14.20 19.20
C GLU A 14 12.01 -12.91 19.62
N ALA A 15 13.25 -12.72 19.14
CA ALA A 15 14.00 -11.49 19.33
C ALA A 15 13.34 -10.30 18.61
N GLY A 16 12.86 -10.51 17.39
CA GLY A 16 12.11 -9.50 16.63
C GLY A 16 10.81 -9.09 17.34
N ARG A 17 10.03 -10.07 17.82
CA ARG A 17 8.81 -9.81 18.59
C ARG A 17 9.11 -9.02 19.87
N LYS A 18 10.08 -9.45 20.68
CA LYS A 18 10.45 -8.75 21.92
C LYS A 18 10.96 -7.33 21.66
N GLY A 19 11.73 -7.12 20.58
CA GLY A 19 12.16 -5.78 20.16
C GLY A 19 10.99 -4.88 19.77
N GLY A 20 10.02 -5.42 19.01
CA GLY A 20 8.80 -4.71 18.62
C GLY A 20 7.93 -4.34 19.83
N GLU A 21 7.70 -5.29 20.74
CA GLU A 21 6.95 -5.05 21.99
C GLU A 21 7.62 -4.00 22.88
N ALA A 22 8.95 -4.04 23.00
CA ALA A 22 9.69 -3.03 23.76
C ALA A 22 9.57 -1.65 23.11
N THR A 23 9.67 -1.57 21.79
CA THR A 23 9.53 -0.30 21.04
C THR A 23 8.11 0.26 21.19
N SER A 24 7.07 -0.57 21.04
CA SER A 24 5.67 -0.14 21.15
C SER A 24 5.28 0.34 22.55
N LYS A 25 5.98 -0.12 23.60
CA LYS A 25 5.75 0.35 24.98
C LYS A 25 6.41 1.70 25.29
N ASN A 26 7.45 2.07 24.53
CA ASN A 26 8.27 3.26 24.80
C ASN A 26 7.98 4.43 23.85
N HIS A 27 7.13 4.22 22.84
CA HIS A 27 6.89 5.19 21.78
C HIS A 27 5.41 5.38 21.52
N ASP A 28 5.02 6.65 21.40
CA ASP A 28 3.64 7.05 21.14
C ASP A 28 3.34 7.13 19.64
N GLN A 29 2.08 7.39 19.30
CA GLN A 29 1.61 7.51 17.93
C GLN A 29 2.42 8.51 17.09
N GLU A 30 2.82 9.65 17.66
CA GLU A 30 3.61 10.67 16.97
C GLU A 30 4.97 10.14 16.50
N PHE A 31 5.62 9.29 17.30
CA PHE A 31 6.89 8.67 16.90
C PHE A 31 6.72 7.81 15.65
N TYR A 32 5.67 6.99 15.60
CA TYR A 32 5.39 6.13 14.44
C TYR A 32 5.00 6.95 13.19
N GLN A 33 4.29 8.05 13.38
CA GLN A 33 3.98 8.98 12.29
C GLN A 33 5.25 9.63 11.75
N GLU A 34 6.13 10.12 12.62
CA GLU A 34 7.37 10.77 12.22
C GLU A 34 8.30 9.82 11.45
N ILE A 35 8.53 8.60 11.94
CA ILE A 35 9.37 7.62 11.24
C ILE A 35 8.73 7.18 9.92
N GLY A 36 7.41 7.06 9.87
CA GLY A 36 6.67 6.76 8.65
C GLY A 36 6.82 7.87 7.61
N SER A 37 6.65 9.13 8.01
CA SER A 37 6.86 10.29 7.16
C SER A 37 8.28 10.38 6.63
N LYS A 38 9.30 10.19 7.49
CA LYS A 38 10.71 10.17 7.07
C LYS A 38 11.00 9.05 6.07
N GLY A 39 10.47 7.86 6.29
CA GLY A 39 10.61 6.73 5.36
C GLY A 39 9.95 7.01 4.00
N GLY A 40 8.75 7.59 4.03
CA GLY A 40 8.03 8.01 2.83
C GLY A 40 8.77 9.08 2.04
N GLU A 41 9.27 10.12 2.70
CA GLU A 41 10.03 11.20 2.07
C GLU A 41 11.35 10.69 1.48
N ALA A 42 12.08 9.83 2.19
CA ALA A 42 13.30 9.20 1.68
C ALA A 42 13.01 8.34 0.44
N THR A 43 11.90 7.59 0.44
CA THR A 43 11.48 6.80 -0.72
C THR A 43 11.15 7.72 -1.90
N ALA A 44 10.36 8.77 -1.67
CA ALA A 44 9.95 9.71 -2.72
C ALA A 44 11.12 10.49 -3.34
N LYS A 45 12.18 10.76 -2.56
CA LYS A 45 13.40 11.42 -3.07
C LYS A 45 14.25 10.51 -3.95
N ASN A 46 14.22 9.19 -3.71
CA ASN A 46 15.10 8.23 -4.38
C ASN A 46 14.43 7.49 -5.55
N HIS A 47 13.12 7.68 -5.74
CA HIS A 47 12.35 6.91 -6.69
C HIS A 47 11.45 7.78 -7.57
N ASP A 48 11.52 7.52 -8.88
CA ASP A 48 10.73 8.21 -9.87
C ASP A 48 9.35 7.55 -10.06
N LYS A 49 8.53 8.18 -10.91
CA LYS A 49 7.20 7.72 -11.28
C LYS A 49 7.16 6.24 -11.70
N ASP A 50 8.17 5.77 -12.43
CA ASP A 50 8.22 4.40 -12.94
C ASP A 50 8.32 3.36 -11.82
N PHE A 51 9.02 3.69 -10.72
CA PHE A 51 9.09 2.84 -9.54
C PHE A 51 7.70 2.63 -8.92
N TYR A 52 6.93 3.72 -8.75
CA TYR A 52 5.58 3.66 -8.20
C TYR A 52 4.60 2.91 -9.12
N GLN A 53 4.78 3.04 -10.43
CA GLN A 53 4.03 2.28 -11.41
C GLN A 53 4.33 0.78 -11.31
N GLU A 54 5.61 0.41 -11.22
CA GLU A 54 6.03 -0.98 -11.13
C GLU A 54 5.51 -1.65 -9.86
N ILE A 55 5.66 -1.02 -8.68
CA ILE A 55 5.16 -1.58 -7.42
C ILE A 55 3.62 -1.64 -7.42
N GLY A 56 2.95 -0.66 -8.01
CA GLY A 56 1.50 -0.65 -8.16
C GLY A 56 1.02 -1.77 -9.07
N SER A 57 1.70 -2.00 -10.19
CA SER A 57 1.43 -3.10 -11.11
C SER A 57 1.66 -4.46 -10.46
N LYS A 58 2.77 -4.65 -9.72
CA LYS A 58 3.06 -5.88 -8.98
C LYS A 58 2.02 -6.16 -7.90
N GLY A 59 1.62 -5.13 -7.15
CA GLY A 59 0.55 -5.23 -6.14
C GLY A 59 -0.78 -5.63 -6.78
N GLY A 60 -1.18 -4.95 -7.86
CA GLY A 60 -2.40 -5.27 -8.60
C GLY A 60 -2.39 -6.67 -9.20
N GLU A 61 -1.27 -7.13 -9.74
CA GLU A 61 -1.14 -8.48 -10.29
C GLU A 61 -1.23 -9.55 -9.19
N ALA A 62 -0.58 -9.35 -8.03
CA ALA A 62 -0.67 -10.25 -6.89
C ALA A 62 -2.11 -10.35 -6.38
N THR A 63 -2.78 -9.22 -6.21
CA THR A 63 -4.19 -9.17 -5.82
C THR A 63 -5.09 -9.84 -6.86
N SER A 64 -4.86 -9.60 -8.16
CA SER A 64 -5.69 -10.13 -9.25
C SER A 64 -5.57 -11.63 -9.44
N LYS A 65 -4.47 -12.24 -8.97
CA LYS A 65 -4.29 -13.69 -8.97
C LYS A 65 -5.07 -14.39 -7.87
N SER A 66 -5.42 -13.67 -6.79
CA SER A 66 -6.04 -14.25 -5.60
C SER A 66 -7.47 -13.79 -5.35
N HIS A 67 -7.96 -12.78 -6.07
CA HIS A 67 -9.25 -12.15 -5.78
C HIS A 67 -10.12 -11.94 -7.03
N ASP A 68 -11.42 -12.15 -6.84
CA ASP A 68 -12.44 -12.04 -7.88
C ASP A 68 -12.94 -10.59 -8.07
N ARG A 69 -13.83 -10.41 -9.05
CA ARG A 69 -14.42 -9.12 -9.41
C ARG A 69 -15.07 -8.40 -8.22
N GLU A 70 -15.67 -9.13 -7.27
CA GLU A 70 -16.34 -8.57 -6.10
C GLU A 70 -15.37 -7.87 -5.14
N PHE A 71 -14.19 -8.44 -4.93
CA PHE A 71 -13.13 -7.81 -4.13
C PHE A 71 -12.69 -6.45 -4.70
N TYR A 72 -12.52 -6.37 -6.02
CA TYR A 72 -12.17 -5.12 -6.68
C TYR A 72 -13.27 -4.06 -6.60
N GLN A 73 -14.54 -4.48 -6.55
CA GLN A 73 -15.67 -3.57 -6.37
C GLN A 73 -15.72 -3.03 -4.94
N GLU A 74 -15.43 -3.88 -3.95
CA GLU A 74 -15.41 -3.51 -2.54
C GLU A 74 -14.29 -2.50 -2.24
N ILE A 75 -13.04 -2.81 -2.59
CA ILE A 75 -11.91 -1.89 -2.37
C ILE A 75 -12.07 -0.59 -3.17
N GLY A 76 -12.68 -0.66 -4.37
CA GLY A 76 -12.97 0.52 -5.18
C GLY A 76 -14.06 1.40 -4.56
N ARG A 77 -15.07 0.78 -3.94
CA ARG A 77 -16.11 1.48 -3.18
C ARG A 77 -15.53 2.12 -1.92
N GLU A 78 -14.68 1.42 -1.19
CA GLU A 78 -14.06 1.90 0.03
C GLU A 78 -13.08 3.06 -0.27
N GLY A 79 -12.21 2.92 -1.27
CA GLY A 79 -11.31 3.99 -1.73
C GLY A 79 -12.04 5.20 -2.31
N GLY A 80 -13.21 4.99 -2.94
CA GLY A 80 -14.09 6.08 -3.39
C GLY A 80 -14.82 6.77 -2.23
N SER A 81 -15.25 6.02 -1.23
CA SER A 81 -15.96 6.53 -0.05
C SER A 81 -15.05 7.35 0.86
N ALA A 82 -13.76 6.97 0.97
CA ALA A 82 -12.75 7.75 1.69
C ALA A 82 -12.57 9.18 1.12
N ARG A 83 -12.88 9.40 -0.16
CA ARG A 83 -12.89 10.74 -0.79
C ARG A 83 -14.21 11.48 -0.59
N GLY A 84 -15.33 10.75 -0.55
CA GLY A 84 -16.68 11.35 -0.42
C GLY A 84 -16.99 11.94 0.96
N ASN A 85 -16.25 11.55 2.00
CA ASN A 85 -16.47 12.09 3.36
C ASN A 85 -15.86 13.49 3.59
N ASN A 86 -15.14 14.05 2.61
CA ASN A 86 -14.59 15.40 2.65
C ASN A 86 -15.28 16.36 1.66
N ASP A 87 -16.38 15.94 1.02
CA ASP A 87 -17.17 16.78 0.11
C ASP A 87 -18.28 17.52 0.87
N GLY A 88 -17.87 18.35 1.83
CA GLY A 88 -18.68 19.47 2.29
C GLY A 88 -18.27 20.71 1.52
N ASN A 89 -19.01 21.02 0.44
CA ASN A 89 -18.76 22.10 -0.52
C ASN A 89 -17.53 21.89 -1.42
N ASP A 90 -17.76 21.59 -2.69
CA ASP A 90 -17.50 22.56 -3.76
C ASP A 90 -17.90 21.96 -5.12
N ASP A 91 -18.33 22.88 -5.96
CA ASP A 91 -19.19 22.70 -7.10
C ASP A 91 -18.68 21.79 -8.23
N GLN A 92 -19.68 21.38 -9.01
CA GLN A 92 -19.61 20.65 -10.26
C GLN A 92 -18.60 21.25 -11.27
N ASP A 93 -17.35 20.77 -11.34
CA ASP A 93 -16.58 21.00 -12.60
C ASP A 93 -15.38 20.09 -12.89
N GLY A 94 -15.31 18.88 -12.32
CA GLY A 94 -14.16 18.00 -12.63
C GLY A 94 -14.30 16.52 -12.32
N LYS A 95 -15.43 16.06 -11.79
CA LYS A 95 -15.61 14.64 -11.43
C LYS A 95 -15.94 13.84 -12.69
N MET A 96 -14.90 13.37 -13.37
CA MET A 96 -14.98 12.47 -14.53
C MET A 96 -15.89 11.27 -14.19
N SER A 97 -16.89 11.03 -15.04
CA SER A 97 -17.93 10.03 -14.74
C SER A 97 -17.33 8.64 -14.55
N ARG A 98 -17.99 7.81 -13.74
CA ARG A 98 -17.62 6.40 -13.53
C ARG A 98 -17.41 5.63 -14.84
N GLU A 99 -18.20 5.99 -15.85
CA GLU A 99 -18.16 5.37 -17.17
C GLU A 99 -17.00 5.88 -18.03
N GLU A 100 -16.66 7.17 -17.92
CA GLU A 100 -15.51 7.76 -18.60
C GLU A 100 -14.19 7.27 -17.99
N ALA A 101 -14.10 7.13 -16.66
CA ALA A 101 -12.96 6.51 -15.99
C ALA A 101 -12.77 5.04 -16.43
N GLY A 102 -13.86 4.27 -16.53
CA GLY A 102 -13.84 2.90 -17.03
C GLY A 102 -13.39 2.79 -18.49
N ARG A 103 -13.93 3.64 -19.37
CA ARG A 103 -13.52 3.69 -20.78
C ARG A 103 -12.05 4.10 -20.93
N LYS A 104 -11.59 5.13 -20.21
CA LYS A 104 -10.21 5.62 -20.30
C LYS A 104 -9.20 4.62 -19.74
N GLY A 105 -9.53 3.96 -18.63
CA GLY A 105 -8.75 2.85 -18.07
C GLY A 105 -8.69 1.62 -18.99
N GLY A 106 -9.78 1.32 -19.70
CA GLY A 106 -9.81 0.28 -20.73
C GLY A 106 -9.05 0.66 -22.02
N GLN A 107 -9.16 1.92 -22.45
CA GLN A 107 -8.49 2.43 -23.66
C GLN A 107 -6.97 2.52 -23.49
N ALA A 108 -6.46 2.82 -22.29
CA ALA A 108 -5.02 2.78 -22.00
C ALA A 108 -4.40 1.40 -22.27
N ARG A 109 -5.18 0.32 -22.13
CA ARG A 109 -4.75 -1.06 -22.43
C ARG A 109 -4.79 -1.39 -23.93
N SER A 110 -5.59 -0.67 -24.71
CA SER A 110 -5.78 -0.94 -26.15
C SER A 110 -4.78 -0.19 -27.05
N ARG A 111 -4.24 0.95 -26.58
CA ARG A 111 -3.31 1.77 -27.38
C ARG A 111 -1.91 1.17 -27.56
N ASN A 112 -1.51 0.18 -26.75
CA ASN A 112 -0.19 -0.46 -26.82
C ASN A 112 -0.12 -1.69 -27.73
N ARG A 113 -1.11 -1.95 -28.60
CA ARG A 113 -1.10 -3.12 -29.50
C ARG A 113 -0.79 -2.83 -30.98
N ASN A 114 -0.67 -1.57 -31.38
CA ASN A 114 -0.30 -1.23 -32.76
C ASN A 114 0.94 -0.32 -32.76
N ASN A 115 2.11 -0.94 -32.65
CA ASN A 115 3.31 -0.56 -33.41
C ASN A 115 4.11 -1.82 -33.71
#